data_AF-A0A959IQ76-F1
#
_entry.id   AF-A0A959IQ76-F1
#
_cell.length_a   1.000
_cell.length_b   1.000
_cell.length_c   1.000
_cell.angle_alpha   90.00
_cell.angle_beta   90.00
_cell.angle_gamma   90.00
#
_symmetry.space_group_name_H-M   'P 1'
#
loop_
_entity.id
_entity.type
_entity.pdbx_description
1 polymer ?
#
loop_
_entity_poly.entity_id
_entity_poly.type
_entity_poly.pdbx_seq_one_letter_code
_entity_poly.pdbx_strand_id
1 'polypeptide(L)'
;MKNLFALLCGLLWVSMAQAQLQNTQVLNEPLDISADYSDYRNTFYLADELVAFDPATGQGTLKYLRHNYATRQAFNNTLSRLVPAEANEFPGTEYEASPELPFAVQFVSDRTIRIKTTSGPQFQHPTSLMLVNGEVENHIADWAYSAIDGGHRYTSPHGRVDIMVKPWHVNIYDAAGKLLTSTLHMTDVANTYTPVAPFGYIRRASDYSRSMNAVFTLSPDEKIFGCGESFTEFNKRGQKVVLFTDDANGVQNETMYKPIPFYMSSRGYGVFMNTSTPITIDFGKYFSMANSMMIGDNEADLFVFLGEPKDILDEYTDLTGKAAMPPLWSFGFWMSRITYFS
;
A
#
# COMPACT_ATOMS: atom_id res chain seq x y z
N MET A 1 -41.62 61.66 -1.36
CA MET A 1 -40.26 62.10 -0.97
C MET A 1 -39.77 61.11 0.08
N LYS A 2 -39.05 60.07 -0.34
CA LYS A 2 -37.58 59.94 -0.37
C LYS A 2 -37.03 59.40 0.98
N ASN A 3 -36.60 58.14 0.91
CA ASN A 3 -35.46 57.48 1.57
C ASN A 3 -35.34 57.57 3.10
N LEU A 4 -35.24 56.42 3.79
CA LEU A 4 -33.96 55.83 4.23
C LEU A 4 -34.20 54.57 5.09
N PHE A 5 -33.28 53.60 5.01
CA PHE A 5 -33.08 52.43 5.87
C PHE A 5 -33.90 51.15 5.59
N ALA A 6 -33.54 50.51 4.49
CA ALA A 6 -33.27 49.07 4.54
C ALA A 6 -31.97 48.86 5.32
N LEU A 7 -32.01 48.20 6.49
CA LEU A 7 -30.88 47.46 7.07
C LEU A 7 -31.34 46.71 8.35
N LEU A 8 -30.92 45.45 8.44
CA LEU A 8 -30.90 44.59 9.64
C LEU A 8 -32.23 44.10 10.23
N CYS A 9 -32.61 42.88 9.87
CA CYS A 9 -32.78 41.78 10.85
C CYS A 9 -32.80 40.42 10.13
N GLY A 10 -31.78 40.19 9.29
CA GLY A 10 -31.35 38.84 8.93
C GLY A 10 -30.41 38.35 10.04
N LEU A 11 -30.96 38.02 11.21
CA LEU A 11 -30.20 37.38 12.29
C LEU A 11 -29.91 35.93 11.90
N LEU A 12 -28.81 35.77 11.16
CA LEU A 12 -27.73 34.85 11.47
C LEU A 12 -28.19 33.56 12.17
N TRP A 13 -28.75 32.64 11.40
CA TRP A 13 -28.55 31.22 11.69
C TRP A 13 -27.09 30.92 11.37
N VAL A 14 -26.20 31.27 12.30
CA VAL A 14 -24.88 30.65 12.36
C VAL A 14 -25.15 29.20 12.72
N SER A 15 -25.26 28.35 11.72
CA SER A 15 -24.97 26.94 11.93
C SER A 15 -23.58 26.90 12.55
N MET A 16 -23.49 26.58 13.84
CA MET A 16 -22.24 26.15 14.43
C MET A 16 -21.89 24.84 13.75
N ALA A 17 -21.29 24.93 12.56
CA ALA A 17 -20.60 23.82 11.95
C ALA A 17 -19.36 23.62 12.81
N GLN A 18 -19.49 22.78 13.84
CA GLN A 18 -18.33 22.17 14.48
C GLN A 18 -17.78 21.17 13.47
N ALA A 19 -16.91 21.66 12.57
CA ALA A 19 -16.06 20.76 11.81
C ALA A 19 -15.15 20.07 12.82
N GLN A 20 -15.17 18.74 12.83
CA GLN A 20 -14.21 17.96 13.59
C GLN A 20 -12.82 18.31 13.03
N LEU A 21 -11.98 18.93 13.86
CA LEU A 21 -10.61 19.25 13.47
C LEU A 21 -9.87 17.93 13.24
N GLN A 22 -9.53 17.63 11.99
CA GLN A 22 -8.61 16.56 11.64
C GLN A 22 -7.18 17.12 11.61
N ASN A 23 -6.19 16.25 11.82
CA ASN A 23 -4.75 16.50 11.88
C ASN A 23 -4.31 17.39 13.05
N THR A 24 -4.92 17.15 14.22
CA THR A 24 -4.54 17.86 15.45
C THR A 24 -3.36 17.20 16.18
N GLN A 25 -2.93 16.03 15.70
CA GLN A 25 -1.82 15.24 16.26
C GLN A 25 -2.07 14.91 17.74
N VAL A 26 -3.32 14.60 18.06
CA VAL A 26 -3.73 14.17 19.41
C VAL A 26 -3.58 12.65 19.55
N LEU A 27 -3.48 12.18 20.79
CA LEU A 27 -3.11 10.80 21.12
C LEU A 27 -3.95 9.70 20.44
N ASN A 28 -5.23 9.95 20.20
CA ASN A 28 -6.17 8.96 19.64
C ASN A 28 -6.51 9.24 18.17
N GLU A 29 -5.82 10.16 17.51
CA GLU A 29 -6.05 10.38 16.09
C GLU A 29 -5.49 9.21 15.25
N PRO A 30 -6.22 8.73 14.22
CA PRO A 30 -5.69 7.71 13.32
C PRO A 30 -4.35 8.12 12.72
N LEU A 31 -3.39 7.21 12.76
CA LEU A 31 -2.04 7.49 12.28
C LEU A 31 -1.98 7.41 10.74
N ASP A 32 -2.07 8.58 10.10
CA ASP A 32 -1.83 8.76 8.67
C ASP A 32 -0.33 8.98 8.40
N ILE A 33 0.32 7.99 7.78
CA ILE A 33 1.76 8.03 7.48
C ILE A 33 2.08 8.60 6.09
N SER A 34 1.07 9.03 5.31
CA SER A 34 1.29 9.54 3.96
C SER A 34 2.12 10.81 3.90
N ALA A 35 2.10 11.62 4.97
CA ALA A 35 2.89 12.84 5.08
C ALA A 35 4.40 12.56 4.92
N ASP A 36 4.88 11.44 5.44
CA ASP A 36 6.31 11.10 5.41
C ASP A 36 6.85 10.94 3.97
N TYR A 37 5.99 10.53 3.03
CA TYR A 37 6.33 10.31 1.61
C TYR A 37 6.30 11.60 0.77
N SER A 38 5.96 12.72 1.40
CA SER A 38 5.99 14.07 0.83
C SER A 38 6.91 15.03 1.59
N ASP A 39 7.53 14.59 2.69
CA ASP A 39 8.41 15.40 3.52
C ASP A 39 9.79 15.57 2.88
N TYR A 40 10.18 16.82 2.62
CA TYR A 40 11.47 17.19 2.04
C TYR A 40 12.68 16.86 2.93
N ARG A 41 12.46 16.64 4.22
CA ARG A 41 13.53 16.29 5.16
C ARG A 41 13.90 14.82 5.04
N ASN A 42 12.97 13.97 4.62
CA ASN A 42 13.18 12.54 4.53
C ASN A 42 14.05 12.17 3.32
N THR A 43 14.82 11.09 3.48
CA THR A 43 15.61 10.52 2.39
C THR A 43 14.87 9.35 1.78
N PHE A 44 14.80 9.29 0.46
CA PHE A 44 14.09 8.27 -0.30
C PHE A 44 15.09 7.27 -0.88
N TYR A 45 14.72 6.01 -0.89
CA TYR A 45 15.51 4.91 -1.46
C TYR A 45 14.60 4.17 -2.43
N LEU A 46 14.82 4.38 -3.72
CA LEU A 46 13.93 3.91 -4.78
C LEU A 46 14.49 2.62 -5.37
N ALA A 47 13.65 1.59 -5.53
CA ALA A 47 14.09 0.32 -6.12
C ALA A 47 14.47 0.54 -7.60
N ASP A 48 15.67 0.08 -8.00
CA ASP A 48 16.25 0.32 -9.33
C ASP A 48 16.52 -0.97 -10.11
N GLU A 49 17.33 -1.87 -9.55
CA GLU A 49 17.82 -3.07 -10.25
C GLU A 49 17.81 -4.31 -9.37
N LEU A 50 17.51 -5.46 -9.99
CA LEU A 50 17.66 -6.78 -9.40
C LEU A 50 19.09 -7.27 -9.64
N VAL A 51 19.95 -7.12 -8.64
CA VAL A 51 21.40 -7.40 -8.74
C VAL A 51 21.70 -8.89 -8.81
N ALA A 52 20.95 -9.67 -8.03
CA ALA A 52 21.05 -11.12 -7.99
C ALA A 52 19.66 -11.73 -7.87
N PHE A 53 19.44 -12.87 -8.52
CA PHE A 53 18.21 -13.63 -8.40
C PHE A 53 18.45 -15.11 -8.70
N ASP A 54 18.04 -15.96 -7.79
CA ASP A 54 18.00 -17.41 -7.97
C ASP A 54 16.57 -17.83 -8.34
N PRO A 55 16.32 -18.21 -9.60
CA PRO A 55 14.97 -18.55 -10.03
C PRO A 55 14.44 -19.86 -9.44
N ALA A 56 15.30 -20.73 -8.89
CA ALA A 56 14.88 -21.98 -8.27
C ALA A 56 14.31 -21.77 -6.86
N THR A 57 14.76 -20.73 -6.15
CA THR A 57 14.29 -20.40 -4.80
C THR A 57 13.39 -19.15 -4.78
N GLY A 58 13.43 -18.33 -5.84
CA GLY A 58 12.75 -17.05 -5.91
C GLY A 58 13.39 -15.96 -5.05
N GLN A 59 14.61 -16.18 -4.54
CA GLN A 59 15.34 -15.23 -3.71
C GLN A 59 16.26 -14.35 -4.56
N GLY A 60 16.40 -13.10 -4.18
CA GLY A 60 17.27 -12.15 -4.85
C GLY A 60 17.65 -10.95 -4.01
N THR A 61 18.25 -9.98 -4.67
CA THR A 61 18.76 -8.76 -4.05
C THR A 61 18.42 -7.57 -4.91
N LEU A 62 17.73 -6.58 -4.31
CA LEU A 62 17.37 -5.33 -4.95
C LEU A 62 18.32 -4.22 -4.51
N LYS A 63 18.80 -3.46 -5.48
CA LYS A 63 19.50 -2.23 -5.22
C LYS A 63 18.51 -1.07 -5.15
N TYR A 64 18.69 -0.25 -4.12
CA TYR A 64 17.94 0.97 -3.94
C TYR A 64 18.81 2.19 -4.17
N LEU A 65 18.33 3.14 -4.97
CA LEU A 65 19.04 4.39 -5.24
C LEU A 65 18.53 5.50 -4.33
N ARG A 66 19.46 6.19 -3.67
CA ARG A 66 19.15 7.30 -2.77
C ARG A 66 18.72 8.54 -3.55
N HIS A 67 17.64 9.15 -3.09
CA HIS A 67 17.04 10.35 -3.64
C HIS A 67 16.62 11.29 -2.51
N ASN A 68 16.61 12.58 -2.80
CA ASN A 68 15.98 13.60 -1.97
C ASN A 68 15.02 14.41 -2.83
N TYR A 69 14.03 15.03 -2.19
CA TYR A 69 13.26 16.06 -2.89
C TYR A 69 14.14 17.29 -3.12
N ALA A 70 14.16 17.75 -4.36
CA ALA A 70 14.71 19.03 -4.75
C ALA A 70 13.61 19.90 -5.37
N THR A 71 13.80 21.21 -5.26
CA THR A 71 12.96 22.16 -5.96
C THR A 71 13.30 22.14 -7.45
N ARG A 72 12.27 21.96 -8.28
CA ARG A 72 12.35 22.10 -9.73
C ARG A 72 11.60 23.35 -10.14
N GLN A 73 12.31 24.29 -10.76
CA GLN A 73 11.70 25.45 -11.41
C GLN A 73 11.51 25.13 -12.91
N ALA A 74 10.29 25.33 -13.42
CA ALA A 74 9.99 25.19 -14.84
C ALA A 74 9.03 26.29 -15.30
N PHE A 75 9.48 27.13 -16.23
CA PHE A 75 8.75 28.24 -16.88
C PHE A 75 8.00 29.18 -15.91
N ASN A 76 6.81 28.77 -15.46
CA ASN A 76 5.91 29.51 -14.58
C ASN A 76 5.50 28.73 -13.30
N ASN A 77 6.17 27.63 -12.97
CA ASN A 77 5.91 26.88 -11.74
C ASN A 77 7.18 26.46 -11.01
N THR A 78 7.00 26.19 -9.71
CA THR A 78 8.00 25.64 -8.81
C THR A 78 7.38 24.39 -8.19
N LEU A 79 7.95 23.23 -8.48
CA LEU A 79 7.43 21.92 -8.06
C LEU A 79 8.50 21.14 -7.30
N SER A 80 8.08 20.11 -6.57
CA SER A 80 9.00 19.12 -6.00
C SER A 80 9.37 18.07 -7.05
N ARG A 81 10.59 17.55 -6.98
CA ARG A 81 11.00 16.37 -7.75
C ARG A 81 12.02 15.58 -6.96
N LEU A 82 11.90 14.26 -6.97
CA LEU A 82 12.96 13.38 -6.48
C LEU A 82 14.16 13.42 -7.44
N VAL A 83 15.34 13.72 -6.90
CA VAL A 83 16.61 13.72 -7.62
C VAL A 83 17.60 12.81 -6.89
N PRO A 84 18.53 12.15 -7.61
CA PRO A 84 19.58 11.36 -6.98
C PRO A 84 20.34 12.20 -5.94
N ALA A 85 20.63 11.61 -4.79
CA ALA A 85 21.36 12.25 -3.72
C ALA A 85 22.65 11.47 -3.42
N GLU A 86 23.77 12.20 -3.36
CA GLU A 86 25.07 11.64 -3.03
C GLU A 86 25.16 11.29 -1.53
N ALA A 87 26.10 10.40 -1.19
CA ALA A 87 26.46 10.17 0.20
C ALA A 87 27.14 11.39 0.78
N ASN A 88 26.73 11.77 1.99
CA ASN A 88 27.34 12.85 2.75
C ASN A 88 27.74 12.42 4.17
N GLU A 89 27.57 11.13 4.49
CA GLU A 89 27.88 10.55 5.78
C GLU A 89 29.39 10.40 6.00
N PHE A 90 29.81 10.57 7.27
CA PHE A 90 31.17 10.32 7.73
C PHE A 90 31.14 9.37 8.93
N PRO A 91 31.94 8.28 8.93
CA PRO A 91 32.86 7.84 7.89
C PRO A 91 32.14 7.30 6.65
N GLY A 92 32.65 7.59 5.44
CA GLY A 92 31.97 7.29 4.18
C GLY A 92 31.79 5.79 3.85
N THR A 93 32.34 4.89 4.66
CA THR A 93 32.22 3.43 4.51
C THR A 93 31.18 2.81 5.42
N GLU A 94 30.61 3.55 6.38
CA GLU A 94 29.66 2.98 7.34
C GLU A 94 28.22 2.90 6.82
N TYR A 95 27.88 3.75 5.83
CA TYR A 95 26.52 3.85 5.31
C TYR A 95 26.52 3.75 3.79
N GLU A 96 25.98 2.66 3.26
CA GLU A 96 25.84 2.51 1.82
C GLU A 96 24.87 3.57 1.26
N ALA A 97 25.33 4.30 0.25
CA ALA A 97 24.52 5.26 -0.47
C ALA A 97 23.40 4.57 -1.26
N SER A 98 23.69 3.39 -1.80
CA SER A 98 22.77 2.61 -2.61
C SER A 98 22.77 1.16 -2.11
N PRO A 99 22.02 0.87 -1.04
CA PRO A 99 22.08 -0.43 -0.39
C PRO A 99 21.48 -1.52 -1.26
N GLU A 100 22.08 -2.70 -1.18
CA GLU A 100 21.61 -3.93 -1.79
C GLU A 100 20.89 -4.77 -0.71
N LEU A 101 19.57 -4.91 -0.84
CA LEU A 101 18.71 -5.47 0.20
C LEU A 101 17.93 -6.69 -0.31
N PRO A 102 17.54 -7.62 0.58
CA PRO A 102 16.85 -8.84 0.18
C PRO A 102 15.54 -8.57 -0.55
N PHE A 103 15.29 -9.39 -1.56
CA PHE A 103 14.04 -9.48 -2.30
C PHE A 103 13.66 -10.95 -2.44
N ALA A 104 12.37 -11.26 -2.37
CA ALA A 104 11.91 -12.60 -2.68
C ALA A 104 10.54 -12.57 -3.35
N VAL A 105 10.34 -13.52 -4.26
CA VAL A 105 9.03 -13.94 -4.75
C VAL A 105 8.83 -15.39 -4.35
N GLN A 106 7.76 -15.68 -3.64
CA GLN A 106 7.33 -17.03 -3.27
C GLN A 106 5.96 -17.29 -3.90
N PHE A 107 5.67 -18.55 -4.19
CA PHE A 107 4.37 -18.97 -4.71
C PHE A 107 3.69 -19.79 -3.63
N VAL A 108 2.54 -19.31 -3.15
CA VAL A 108 1.80 -19.92 -2.05
C VAL A 108 0.81 -20.96 -2.58
N SER A 109 0.37 -20.78 -3.82
CA SER A 109 -0.45 -21.71 -4.58
C SER A 109 -0.24 -21.41 -6.07
N ASP A 110 -0.96 -22.11 -6.95
CA ASP A 110 -0.97 -21.83 -8.39
C ASP A 110 -1.61 -20.47 -8.77
N ARG A 111 -2.14 -19.71 -7.80
CA ARG A 111 -2.77 -18.40 -8.01
C ARG A 111 -2.38 -17.33 -6.99
N THR A 112 -1.55 -17.67 -6.02
CA THR A 112 -1.15 -16.75 -4.95
C THR A 112 0.36 -16.54 -4.96
N ILE A 113 0.77 -15.28 -5.11
CA ILE A 113 2.15 -14.83 -5.19
C ILE A 113 2.45 -14.03 -3.93
N ARG A 114 3.59 -14.26 -3.28
CA ARG A 114 4.07 -13.46 -2.15
C ARG A 114 5.32 -12.70 -2.57
N ILE A 115 5.27 -11.38 -2.48
CA ILE A 115 6.37 -10.46 -2.80
C ILE A 115 6.91 -9.89 -1.49
N LYS A 116 8.19 -10.11 -1.22
CA LYS A 116 8.88 -9.60 -0.04
C LYS A 116 9.99 -8.64 -0.44
N THR A 117 9.99 -7.46 0.15
CA THR A 117 11.09 -6.47 0.05
C THR A 117 11.38 -5.90 1.42
N THR A 118 12.64 -5.59 1.69
CA THR A 118 13.07 -5.05 2.99
C THR A 118 13.86 -3.76 2.78
N SER A 119 13.77 -2.87 3.77
CA SER A 119 14.55 -1.64 3.85
C SER A 119 15.75 -1.76 4.78
N GLY A 120 16.07 -2.93 5.37
CA GLY A 120 17.16 -3.04 6.36
C GLY A 120 17.52 -4.46 6.83
N PRO A 121 18.54 -4.59 7.69
CA PRO A 121 19.02 -5.87 8.17
C PRO A 121 17.94 -6.64 8.93
N GLN A 122 17.86 -7.94 8.65
CA GLN A 122 16.84 -8.85 9.17
C GLN A 122 17.31 -9.42 10.50
N PHE A 123 16.81 -8.89 11.63
CA PHE A 123 17.25 -9.34 12.95
C PHE A 123 16.34 -10.40 13.57
N GLN A 124 15.05 -10.41 13.22
CA GLN A 124 14.08 -11.44 13.61
C GLN A 124 12.97 -11.54 12.55
N HIS A 125 12.53 -12.75 12.25
CA HIS A 125 11.30 -13.00 11.50
C HIS A 125 10.22 -13.40 12.51
N PRO A 126 9.50 -12.45 13.12
CA PRO A 126 8.38 -12.82 13.97
C PRO A 126 7.36 -13.59 13.11
N THR A 127 6.86 -14.71 13.64
CA THR A 127 5.73 -15.42 13.04
C THR A 127 4.57 -14.44 12.89
N SER A 128 3.95 -14.40 11.71
CA SER A 128 2.82 -13.48 11.48
C SER A 128 1.66 -13.83 12.39
N LEU A 129 1.07 -12.80 13.03
CA LEU A 129 -0.17 -12.93 13.81
C LEU A 129 -1.41 -13.14 12.94
N MET A 130 -1.29 -12.89 11.63
CA MET A 130 -2.42 -12.94 10.69
C MET A 130 -2.48 -14.23 9.88
N LEU A 131 -1.44 -15.06 9.91
CA LEU A 131 -1.38 -16.33 9.19
C LEU A 131 -1.69 -17.49 10.14
N VAL A 132 -2.50 -18.46 9.70
CA VAL A 132 -2.95 -19.59 10.54
C VAL A 132 -1.79 -20.36 11.19
N ASN A 133 -0.68 -20.54 10.45
CA ASN A 133 0.51 -21.25 10.92
C ASN A 133 1.70 -20.31 11.18
N GLY A 134 1.51 -19.00 11.11
CA GLY A 134 2.59 -18.00 11.23
C GLY A 134 3.58 -17.95 10.05
N GLU A 135 3.63 -19.00 9.23
CA GLU A 135 4.50 -19.18 8.07
C GLU A 135 3.71 -19.71 6.86
N VAL A 136 4.32 -19.67 5.68
CA VAL A 136 3.72 -20.12 4.42
C VAL A 136 4.74 -20.94 3.64
N GLU A 137 4.31 -22.07 3.09
CA GLU A 137 5.13 -22.92 2.23
C GLU A 137 5.29 -22.31 0.83
N ASN A 138 6.45 -22.53 0.22
CA ASN A 138 6.74 -22.08 -1.14
C ASN A 138 6.52 -23.22 -2.14
N HIS A 139 5.39 -23.19 -2.83
CA HIS A 139 4.97 -24.09 -3.91
C HIS A 139 5.50 -23.63 -5.28
N ILE A 140 6.77 -23.23 -5.35
CA ILE A 140 7.39 -22.73 -6.59
C ILE A 140 7.30 -23.71 -7.77
N ALA A 141 7.21 -25.01 -7.48
CA ALA A 141 7.04 -26.06 -8.48
C ALA A 141 5.70 -25.99 -9.22
N ASP A 142 4.69 -25.33 -8.65
CA ASP A 142 3.37 -25.13 -9.29
C ASP A 142 3.42 -24.05 -10.38
N TRP A 143 4.54 -23.32 -10.47
CA TRP A 143 4.78 -22.26 -11.45
C TRP A 143 5.93 -22.63 -12.38
N ALA A 144 5.61 -22.81 -13.66
CA ALA A 144 6.60 -23.11 -14.69
C ALA A 144 7.52 -21.91 -14.92
N TYR A 145 8.82 -22.11 -14.68
CA TYR A 145 9.85 -21.09 -14.90
C TYR A 145 10.35 -21.07 -16.34
N SER A 146 10.63 -19.87 -16.85
CA SER A 146 11.44 -19.64 -18.05
C SER A 146 12.24 -18.35 -17.92
N ALA A 147 13.47 -18.35 -18.47
CA ALA A 147 14.20 -17.11 -18.67
C ALA A 147 13.57 -16.32 -19.83
N ILE A 148 13.49 -15.00 -19.69
CA ILE A 148 13.02 -14.09 -20.74
C ILE A 148 14.06 -13.00 -20.98
N ASP A 149 13.91 -12.23 -22.06
CA ASP A 149 14.78 -11.10 -22.30
C ASP A 149 14.66 -10.08 -21.16
N GLY A 150 15.79 -9.75 -20.54
CA GLY A 150 15.86 -8.83 -19.41
C GLY A 150 15.20 -9.30 -18.10
N GLY A 151 14.84 -10.59 -17.94
CA GLY A 151 14.15 -11.02 -16.73
C GLY A 151 13.83 -12.52 -16.58
N HIS A 152 12.94 -12.78 -15.64
CA HIS A 152 12.49 -14.10 -15.21
C HIS A 152 10.98 -14.21 -15.33
N ARG A 153 10.47 -15.33 -15.81
CA ARG A 153 9.04 -15.57 -15.97
C ARG A 153 8.60 -16.82 -15.24
N TYR A 154 7.51 -16.70 -14.51
CA TYR A 154 6.80 -17.78 -13.86
C TYR A 154 5.37 -17.83 -14.37
N THR A 155 4.88 -19.01 -14.73
CA THR A 155 3.53 -19.17 -15.31
C THR A 155 2.78 -20.30 -14.61
N SER A 156 1.53 -20.05 -14.28
CA SER A 156 0.58 -21.03 -13.76
C SER A 156 -0.68 -21.09 -14.64
N PRO A 157 -1.63 -22.00 -14.37
CA PRO A 157 -2.93 -22.00 -15.05
C PRO A 157 -3.75 -20.71 -14.85
N HIS A 158 -3.47 -19.93 -13.80
CA HIS A 158 -4.25 -18.75 -13.41
C HIS A 158 -3.61 -17.42 -13.79
N GLY A 159 -2.31 -17.41 -14.07
CA GLY A 159 -1.64 -16.21 -14.52
C GLY A 159 -0.15 -16.35 -14.71
N ARG A 160 0.51 -15.20 -14.79
CA ARG A 160 1.94 -15.12 -15.06
C ARG A 160 2.56 -13.95 -14.30
N VAL A 161 3.77 -14.16 -13.80
CA VAL A 161 4.59 -13.12 -13.20
C VAL A 161 5.89 -13.00 -13.99
N ASP A 162 6.17 -11.78 -14.45
CA ASP A 162 7.45 -11.44 -15.08
C ASP A 162 8.23 -10.52 -14.13
N ILE A 163 9.40 -10.96 -13.69
CA ILE A 163 10.33 -10.20 -12.85
C ILE A 163 11.44 -9.65 -13.76
N MET A 164 11.42 -8.35 -14.02
CA MET A 164 12.40 -7.66 -14.85
C MET A 164 13.61 -7.24 -14.03
N VAL A 165 14.80 -7.25 -14.64
CA VAL A 165 16.07 -6.96 -13.96
C VAL A 165 16.32 -5.46 -13.85
N LYS A 166 16.24 -4.72 -14.95
CA LYS A 166 16.52 -3.28 -15.00
C LYS A 166 15.74 -2.57 -16.13
N PRO A 167 14.91 -1.56 -15.83
CA PRO A 167 14.41 -1.23 -14.49
C PRO A 167 13.78 -2.47 -13.85
N TRP A 168 13.96 -2.65 -12.54
CA TRP A 168 13.31 -3.74 -11.84
C TRP A 168 11.80 -3.56 -11.92
N HIS A 169 11.09 -4.62 -12.29
CA HIS A 169 9.63 -4.66 -12.23
C HIS A 169 9.15 -6.02 -11.77
N VAL A 170 8.04 -6.05 -11.05
CA VAL A 170 7.20 -7.25 -10.92
C VAL A 170 5.91 -7.00 -11.68
N ASN A 171 5.81 -7.59 -12.87
CA ASN A 171 4.62 -7.50 -13.73
C ASN A 171 3.73 -8.71 -13.50
N ILE A 172 2.46 -8.48 -13.20
CA ILE A 172 1.49 -9.53 -12.88
C ILE A 172 0.42 -9.56 -13.97
N TYR A 173 0.19 -10.71 -14.56
CA TYR A 173 -0.75 -10.93 -15.66
C TYR A 173 -1.78 -12.00 -15.32
N ASP A 174 -2.96 -11.91 -15.92
CA ASP A 174 -3.92 -13.01 -15.92
C ASP A 174 -3.52 -14.14 -16.88
N ALA A 175 -4.27 -15.25 -16.84
CA ALA A 175 -4.08 -16.40 -17.73
C ALA A 175 -4.22 -16.05 -19.23
N ALA A 176 -4.93 -14.97 -19.57
CA ALA A 176 -5.08 -14.49 -20.95
C ALA A 176 -3.92 -13.59 -21.41
N GLY A 177 -2.96 -13.28 -20.52
CA GLY A 177 -1.81 -12.44 -20.80
C GLY A 177 -2.08 -10.94 -20.71
N LYS A 178 -3.22 -10.52 -20.14
CA LYS A 178 -3.50 -9.11 -19.84
C LYS A 178 -2.76 -8.70 -18.58
N LEU A 179 -2.01 -7.59 -18.65
CA LEU A 179 -1.32 -7.02 -17.50
C LEU A 179 -2.37 -6.57 -16.47
N LEU A 180 -2.34 -7.14 -15.27
CA LEU A 180 -3.22 -6.77 -14.17
C LEU A 180 -2.69 -5.54 -13.45
N THR A 181 -1.44 -5.61 -13.02
CA THR A 181 -0.71 -4.52 -12.37
C THR A 181 0.82 -4.75 -12.46
N SER A 182 1.61 -3.72 -12.22
CA SER A 182 3.07 -3.74 -12.20
C SER A 182 3.61 -2.81 -11.12
N THR A 183 4.79 -3.09 -10.57
CA THR A 183 5.49 -2.12 -9.71
C THR A 183 5.79 -0.85 -10.51
N LEU A 184 5.64 0.31 -9.86
CA LEU A 184 5.77 1.63 -10.48
C LEU A 184 7.09 2.28 -10.11
N HIS A 185 7.84 2.73 -11.12
CA HIS A 185 9.17 3.34 -11.03
C HIS A 185 9.20 4.73 -11.66
N MET A 186 10.25 5.52 -11.37
CA MET A 186 10.41 6.87 -11.92
C MET A 186 10.37 6.92 -13.45
N THR A 187 10.84 5.87 -14.11
CA THR A 187 10.87 5.75 -15.57
C THR A 187 9.47 5.67 -16.19
N ASP A 188 8.51 5.06 -15.50
CA ASP A 188 7.13 4.88 -15.99
C ASP A 188 6.34 6.18 -15.96
N VAL A 189 6.74 7.08 -15.06
CA VAL A 189 6.12 8.39 -14.83
C VAL A 189 7.05 9.53 -15.26
N ALA A 190 8.04 9.26 -16.11
CA ALA A 190 9.03 10.26 -16.54
C ALA A 190 8.42 11.46 -17.28
N ASN A 191 7.24 11.28 -17.88
CA ASN A 191 6.53 12.30 -18.66
C ASN A 191 5.53 13.13 -17.85
N THR A 192 5.35 12.86 -16.55
CA THR A 192 4.51 13.69 -15.69
C THR A 192 5.33 14.69 -14.89
N TYR A 193 4.69 15.82 -14.58
CA TYR A 193 5.21 16.81 -13.66
C TYR A 193 4.63 16.67 -12.26
N THR A 194 3.62 15.82 -12.08
CA THR A 194 3.11 15.46 -10.75
C THR A 194 4.21 14.70 -10.00
N PRO A 195 4.58 15.15 -8.79
CA PRO A 195 5.47 14.39 -7.93
C PRO A 195 4.80 13.07 -7.53
N VAL A 196 5.41 11.96 -7.90
CA VAL A 196 4.97 10.61 -7.53
C VAL A 196 6.15 9.94 -6.85
N ALA A 197 5.96 9.47 -5.61
CA ALA A 197 6.92 8.61 -4.94
C ALA A 197 6.73 7.19 -5.48
N PRO A 198 7.71 6.60 -6.18
CA PRO A 198 7.60 5.25 -6.74
C PRO A 198 7.87 4.18 -5.67
N PHE A 199 7.93 2.92 -6.10
CA PHE A 199 8.28 1.79 -5.24
C PHE A 199 9.64 2.00 -4.57
N GLY A 200 9.69 1.86 -3.25
CA GLY A 200 10.91 2.08 -2.48
C GLY A 200 10.64 2.10 -0.99
N TYR A 201 11.50 2.82 -0.26
CA TYR A 201 11.29 3.13 1.15
C TYR A 201 11.83 4.51 1.47
N ILE A 202 11.44 5.03 2.62
CA ILE A 202 11.98 6.28 3.16
C ILE A 202 12.79 6.01 4.43
N ARG A 203 13.74 6.90 4.73
CA ARG A 203 14.37 7.05 6.04
C ARG A 203 13.94 8.39 6.62
N ARG A 204 13.25 8.37 7.76
CA ARG A 204 12.76 9.57 8.43
C ARG A 204 13.90 10.38 9.01
N ALA A 205 13.87 11.69 8.82
CA ALA A 205 14.86 12.59 9.42
C ALA A 205 14.64 12.81 10.93
N SER A 206 13.43 12.59 11.42
CA SER A 206 13.06 12.80 12.82
C SER A 206 13.68 11.76 13.77
N ASP A 207 13.76 10.50 13.34
CA ASP A 207 14.09 9.37 14.23
C ASP A 207 14.87 8.24 13.54
N TYR A 208 15.30 8.40 12.28
CA TYR A 208 16.00 7.39 11.47
C TYR A 208 15.21 6.11 11.17
N SER A 209 13.94 6.03 11.57
CA SER A 209 13.08 4.90 11.23
C SER A 209 12.87 4.80 9.72
N ARG A 210 12.61 3.59 9.23
CA ARG A 210 12.32 3.34 7.82
C ARG A 210 10.86 2.90 7.66
N SER A 211 10.31 3.15 6.49
CA SER A 211 8.97 2.70 6.13
C SER A 211 8.89 2.46 4.62
N MET A 212 8.22 1.38 4.23
CA MET A 212 8.15 0.92 2.84
C MET A 212 7.03 1.62 2.08
N ASN A 213 7.29 1.98 0.83
CA ASN A 213 6.29 2.42 -0.14
C ASN A 213 6.15 1.38 -1.25
N ALA A 214 5.15 0.51 -1.14
CA ALA A 214 4.86 -0.45 -2.20
C ALA A 214 3.89 0.19 -3.21
N VAL A 215 4.40 0.54 -4.39
CA VAL A 215 3.63 1.28 -5.41
C VAL A 215 3.42 0.44 -6.64
N PHE A 216 2.16 0.29 -7.03
CA PHE A 216 1.74 -0.48 -8.18
C PHE A 216 0.91 0.37 -9.14
N THR A 217 0.89 0.01 -10.41
CA THR A 217 0.11 0.71 -11.44
C THR A 217 -1.39 0.46 -11.26
N LEU A 218 -2.21 1.50 -11.42
CA LEU A 218 -3.65 1.41 -11.61
C LEU A 218 -4.01 1.66 -13.07
N SER A 219 -4.91 0.85 -13.60
CA SER A 219 -5.46 1.04 -14.94
C SER A 219 -6.64 2.02 -14.94
N PRO A 220 -6.98 2.65 -16.08
CA PRO A 220 -8.26 3.32 -16.24
C PRO A 220 -9.43 2.36 -15.94
N ASP A 221 -10.53 2.92 -15.42
CA ASP A 221 -11.79 2.22 -15.07
C ASP A 221 -11.70 1.08 -14.04
N GLU A 222 -10.52 0.81 -13.51
CA GLU A 222 -10.31 -0.14 -12.43
C GLU A 222 -10.98 0.34 -11.14
N LYS A 223 -11.76 -0.56 -10.54
CA LYS A 223 -12.46 -0.35 -9.27
C LYS A 223 -11.75 -1.14 -8.18
N ILE A 224 -11.69 -0.57 -6.99
CA ILE A 224 -11.02 -1.16 -5.83
C ILE A 224 -12.04 -1.35 -4.71
N PHE A 225 -11.97 -2.48 -4.01
CA PHE A 225 -12.89 -2.86 -2.93
C PHE A 225 -12.13 -3.44 -1.74
N GLY A 226 -12.72 -3.44 -0.54
CA GLY A 226 -12.11 -4.02 0.66
C GLY A 226 -11.71 -2.95 1.67
N CYS A 227 -10.51 -3.10 2.27
CA CYS A 227 -10.00 -2.32 3.39
C CYS A 227 -10.73 -2.54 4.73
N GLY A 228 -11.47 -3.65 4.86
CA GLY A 228 -12.24 -3.98 6.07
C GLY A 228 -13.59 -3.27 6.14
N GLU A 229 -14.01 -2.90 7.36
CA GLU A 229 -15.29 -2.24 7.64
C GLU A 229 -15.19 -0.73 7.36
N SER A 230 -15.02 -0.36 6.09
CA SER A 230 -14.91 1.04 5.67
C SER A 230 -16.28 1.66 5.38
N PHE A 231 -16.57 2.81 5.98
CA PHE A 231 -17.85 3.53 5.81
C PHE A 231 -17.87 4.54 4.65
N THR A 232 -16.80 4.60 3.85
CA THR A 232 -16.76 5.41 2.62
C THR A 232 -17.42 4.68 1.43
N GLU A 233 -17.48 5.33 0.27
CA GLU A 233 -18.05 4.71 -0.94
C GLU A 233 -17.43 3.32 -1.22
N PHE A 234 -18.24 2.41 -1.76
CA PHE A 234 -17.85 1.01 -1.95
C PHE A 234 -16.63 0.87 -2.87
N ASN A 235 -16.56 1.66 -3.94
CA ASN A 235 -15.39 1.75 -4.80
C ASN A 235 -14.37 2.71 -4.17
N LYS A 236 -13.22 2.17 -3.73
CA LYS A 236 -12.13 2.93 -3.11
C LYS A 236 -11.26 3.68 -4.12
N ARG A 237 -11.46 3.50 -5.43
CA ARG A 237 -10.72 4.23 -6.46
C ARG A 237 -10.85 5.75 -6.25
N GLY A 238 -9.71 6.46 -6.26
CA GLY A 238 -9.65 7.90 -6.00
C GLY A 238 -9.69 8.29 -4.52
N GLN A 239 -9.69 7.32 -3.59
CA GLN A 239 -9.66 7.58 -2.16
C GLN A 239 -8.27 7.34 -1.58
N LYS A 240 -8.00 8.03 -0.46
CA LYS A 240 -6.89 7.72 0.45
C LYS A 240 -7.52 7.06 1.67
N VAL A 241 -7.05 5.88 2.04
CA VAL A 241 -7.61 5.06 3.13
C VAL A 241 -6.53 4.85 4.18
N VAL A 242 -6.82 5.25 5.42
CA VAL A 242 -5.94 5.04 6.57
C VAL A 242 -6.35 3.75 7.28
N LEU A 243 -5.49 2.75 7.24
CA LEU A 243 -5.69 1.48 7.92
C LEU A 243 -5.09 1.57 9.33
N PHE A 244 -5.86 2.15 10.24
CA PHE A 244 -5.53 2.27 11.64
C PHE A 244 -6.81 2.16 12.47
N THR A 245 -6.80 1.29 13.48
CA THR A 245 -7.99 1.04 14.30
C THR A 245 -8.29 2.27 15.14
N ASP A 246 -9.52 2.76 15.04
CA ASP A 246 -10.00 3.95 15.75
C ASP A 246 -11.39 3.71 16.32
N ASP A 247 -11.72 4.40 17.41
CA ASP A 247 -13.10 4.53 17.84
C ASP A 247 -13.77 5.58 16.96
N ALA A 248 -14.36 5.12 15.85
CA ALA A 248 -14.91 6.01 14.84
C ALA A 248 -16.09 6.87 15.33
N ASN A 249 -16.65 6.57 16.52
CA ASN A 249 -17.79 7.28 17.11
C ASN A 249 -18.99 7.44 16.14
N GLY A 250 -19.17 6.51 15.21
CA GLY A 250 -20.21 6.56 14.19
C GLY A 250 -19.83 5.82 12.90
N VAL A 251 -20.71 5.91 11.91
CA VAL A 251 -20.58 5.28 10.58
C VAL A 251 -20.68 6.30 9.45
N GLN A 252 -20.38 7.56 9.76
CA GLN A 252 -20.58 8.72 8.88
C GLN A 252 -19.27 9.45 8.56
N ASN A 253 -18.14 8.84 8.89
CA ASN A 253 -16.79 9.38 8.68
C ASN A 253 -15.87 8.30 8.09
N GLU A 254 -14.63 8.69 7.79
CA GLU A 254 -13.66 7.83 7.10
C GLU A 254 -12.88 6.91 8.06
N THR A 255 -12.98 7.09 9.38
CA THR A 255 -12.24 6.28 10.36
C THR A 255 -12.95 4.94 10.59
N MET A 256 -12.22 3.93 11.06
CA MET A 256 -12.66 2.54 11.03
C MET A 256 -12.40 1.82 12.34
N TYR A 257 -13.42 1.10 12.81
CA TYR A 257 -13.27 0.16 13.92
C TYR A 257 -12.49 -1.10 13.53
N LYS A 258 -12.57 -1.51 12.26
CA LYS A 258 -12.03 -2.79 11.77
C LYS A 258 -11.33 -2.62 10.41
N PRO A 259 -10.22 -1.85 10.34
CA PRO A 259 -9.42 -1.81 9.13
C PRO A 259 -8.79 -3.18 8.88
N ILE A 260 -8.84 -3.66 7.65
CA ILE A 260 -8.18 -4.91 7.23
C ILE A 260 -7.22 -4.59 6.10
N PRO A 261 -5.94 -4.99 6.18
CA PRO A 261 -4.94 -4.72 5.15
C PRO A 261 -5.10 -5.63 3.93
N PHE A 262 -6.28 -5.63 3.34
CA PHE A 262 -6.64 -6.41 2.18
C PHE A 262 -7.58 -5.63 1.25
N TYR A 263 -7.30 -5.65 -0.04
CA TYR A 263 -8.20 -5.10 -1.06
C TYR A 263 -8.28 -6.00 -2.29
N MET A 264 -9.33 -5.82 -3.08
CA MET A 264 -9.56 -6.49 -4.36
C MET A 264 -9.72 -5.47 -5.48
N SER A 265 -9.22 -5.80 -6.65
CA SER A 265 -9.38 -5.05 -7.89
C SER A 265 -10.38 -5.74 -8.80
N SER A 266 -11.20 -4.94 -9.49
CA SER A 266 -12.08 -5.41 -10.57
C SER A 266 -11.33 -5.95 -11.78
N ARG A 267 -9.99 -5.92 -11.79
CA ARG A 267 -9.17 -6.52 -12.84
C ARG A 267 -8.89 -8.00 -12.63
N GLY A 268 -9.30 -8.59 -11.51
CA GLY A 268 -9.11 -10.01 -11.22
C GLY A 268 -7.89 -10.30 -10.36
N TYR A 269 -7.59 -9.40 -9.42
CA TYR A 269 -6.56 -9.66 -8.40
C TYR A 269 -6.94 -9.06 -7.04
N GLY A 270 -6.39 -9.61 -5.96
CA GLY A 270 -6.44 -9.02 -4.62
C GLY A 270 -5.05 -8.88 -4.04
N VAL A 271 -4.88 -7.99 -3.06
CA VAL A 271 -3.62 -7.79 -2.35
C VAL A 271 -3.87 -7.76 -0.85
N PHE A 272 -3.14 -8.59 -0.11
CA PHE A 272 -3.04 -8.58 1.35
C PHE A 272 -1.64 -8.10 1.76
N MET A 273 -1.59 -7.11 2.66
CA MET A 273 -0.34 -6.60 3.24
C MET A 273 -0.16 -7.24 4.63
N ASN A 274 0.81 -8.15 4.75
CA ASN A 274 1.05 -8.93 5.96
C ASN A 274 1.89 -8.15 7.00
N THR A 275 1.31 -7.10 7.57
CA THR A 275 1.85 -6.38 8.73
C THR A 275 0.72 -5.90 9.65
N SER A 276 1.04 -5.68 10.93
CA SER A 276 0.14 -5.03 11.91
C SER A 276 0.49 -3.57 12.16
N THR A 277 1.52 -3.05 11.47
CA THR A 277 1.90 -1.63 11.54
C THR A 277 0.87 -0.75 10.83
N PRO A 278 0.85 0.57 11.09
CA PRO A 278 -0.01 1.51 10.38
C PRO A 278 0.23 1.45 8.87
N ILE A 279 -0.85 1.40 8.09
CA ILE A 279 -0.79 1.49 6.62
C ILE A 279 -1.64 2.66 6.16
N THR A 280 -1.15 3.44 5.21
CA THR A 280 -1.97 4.40 4.45
C THR A 280 -1.93 4.02 2.99
N ILE A 281 -3.10 3.87 2.37
CA ILE A 281 -3.20 3.49 0.96
C ILE A 281 -3.78 4.65 0.16
N ASP A 282 -3.12 5.03 -0.92
CA ASP A 282 -3.65 5.95 -1.92
C ASP A 282 -4.05 5.15 -3.17
N PHE A 283 -5.34 5.01 -3.42
CA PHE A 283 -5.89 4.33 -4.59
C PHE A 283 -6.06 5.29 -5.79
N GLY A 284 -5.03 6.05 -6.10
CA GLY A 284 -5.02 7.01 -7.21
C GLY A 284 -5.81 8.29 -6.94
N LYS A 285 -5.86 8.74 -5.68
CA LYS A 285 -6.41 10.04 -5.27
C LYS A 285 -5.57 11.19 -5.79
N TYR A 286 -4.24 11.12 -5.62
CA TYR A 286 -3.33 12.18 -6.08
C TYR A 286 -2.75 11.93 -7.47
N PHE A 287 -2.53 10.67 -7.84
CA PHE A 287 -2.08 10.30 -9.19
C PHE A 287 -2.81 9.05 -9.66
N SER A 288 -3.70 9.21 -10.65
CA SER A 288 -4.69 8.18 -11.02
C SER A 288 -4.11 6.84 -11.48
N MET A 289 -2.84 6.80 -11.90
CA MET A 289 -2.15 5.58 -12.35
C MET A 289 -1.34 4.91 -11.25
N ALA A 290 -1.31 5.43 -10.01
CA ALA A 290 -0.55 4.84 -8.91
C ALA A 290 -1.50 4.37 -7.79
N ASN A 291 -1.30 3.14 -7.34
CA ASN A 291 -1.75 2.62 -6.07
C ASN A 291 -0.55 2.61 -5.11
N SER A 292 -0.52 3.51 -4.15
CA SER A 292 0.59 3.63 -3.21
C SER A 292 0.20 3.03 -1.85
N MET A 293 0.81 1.91 -1.49
CA MET A 293 0.66 1.27 -0.18
C MET A 293 1.84 1.70 0.68
N MET A 294 1.61 2.71 1.51
CA MET A 294 2.58 3.23 2.47
C MET A 294 2.48 2.38 3.73
N ILE A 295 3.56 1.72 4.10
CA ILE A 295 3.59 0.69 5.15
C ILE A 295 4.55 1.15 6.24
N GLY A 296 4.07 1.28 7.46
CA GLY A 296 4.83 1.73 8.64
C GLY A 296 5.86 0.73 9.17
N ASP A 297 6.30 -0.20 8.32
CA ASP A 297 7.22 -1.30 8.63
C ASP A 297 8.48 -1.21 7.76
N ASN A 298 9.54 -1.87 8.18
CA ASN A 298 10.78 -1.98 7.43
C ASN A 298 10.69 -3.07 6.34
N GLU A 299 9.62 -3.86 6.30
CA GLU A 299 9.36 -4.91 5.31
C GLU A 299 8.01 -4.65 4.62
N ALA A 300 7.97 -4.83 3.30
CA ALA A 300 6.72 -4.98 2.56
C ALA A 300 6.56 -6.45 2.21
N ASP A 301 5.65 -7.12 2.92
CA ASP A 301 5.27 -8.52 2.73
C ASP A 301 3.86 -8.56 2.13
N LEU A 302 3.80 -8.76 0.81
CA LEU A 302 2.57 -8.60 0.03
C LEU A 302 2.15 -9.94 -0.56
N PHE A 303 0.92 -10.35 -0.32
CA PHE A 303 0.30 -11.48 -1.01
C PHE A 303 -0.61 -10.95 -2.10
N VAL A 304 -0.39 -11.39 -3.34
CA VAL A 304 -1.20 -11.08 -4.51
C VAL A 304 -1.94 -12.34 -4.94
N PHE A 305 -3.26 -12.25 -4.94
CA PHE A 305 -4.17 -13.33 -5.31
C PHE A 305 -4.70 -13.09 -6.72
N LEU A 306 -4.74 -14.12 -7.56
CA LEU A 306 -5.27 -14.05 -8.92
C LEU A 306 -6.63 -14.74 -9.03
N GLY A 307 -7.56 -14.15 -9.78
CA GLY A 307 -8.84 -14.77 -10.11
C GLY A 307 -10.05 -13.89 -9.84
N GLU A 308 -11.22 -14.51 -9.78
CA GLU A 308 -12.46 -13.82 -9.46
C GLU A 308 -12.56 -13.54 -7.94
N PRO A 309 -13.43 -12.61 -7.50
CA PRO A 309 -13.53 -12.25 -6.08
C PRO A 309 -13.73 -13.44 -5.13
N LYS A 310 -14.44 -14.49 -5.56
CA LYS A 310 -14.61 -15.71 -4.76
C LYS A 310 -13.28 -16.46 -4.58
N ASP A 311 -12.54 -16.68 -5.67
CA ASP A 311 -11.24 -17.35 -5.66
C ASP A 311 -10.25 -16.60 -4.77
N ILE A 312 -10.22 -15.27 -4.90
CA ILE A 312 -9.37 -14.40 -4.10
C ILE A 312 -9.69 -14.52 -2.60
N LEU A 313 -10.99 -14.48 -2.24
CA LEU A 313 -11.40 -14.59 -0.84
C LEU A 313 -11.15 -16.00 -0.28
N ASP A 314 -11.31 -17.03 -1.11
CA ASP A 314 -11.00 -18.41 -0.71
C ASP A 314 -9.51 -18.53 -0.36
N GLU A 315 -8.60 -18.12 -1.25
CA GLU A 315 -7.15 -18.13 -0.99
C GLU A 315 -6.74 -17.27 0.21
N TYR A 316 -7.30 -16.06 0.31
CA TYR A 316 -7.03 -15.17 1.44
C TYR A 316 -7.41 -15.82 2.78
N THR A 317 -8.59 -16.44 2.85
CA THR A 317 -9.07 -17.08 4.07
C THR A 317 -8.46 -18.45 4.34
N ASP A 318 -7.89 -19.12 3.34
CA ASP A 318 -7.03 -20.29 3.58
C ASP A 318 -5.73 -19.90 4.28
N LEU A 319 -5.21 -18.69 4.01
CA LEU A 319 -4.03 -18.15 4.68
C LEU A 319 -4.32 -17.57 6.07
N THR A 320 -5.40 -16.80 6.19
CA THR A 320 -5.69 -16.04 7.41
C THR A 320 -6.71 -16.69 8.33
N GLY A 321 -7.30 -17.80 7.90
CA GLY A 321 -8.27 -18.59 8.65
C GLY A 321 -9.70 -18.42 8.14
N LYS A 322 -10.38 -19.55 7.94
CA LYS A 322 -11.80 -19.61 7.60
C LYS A 322 -12.65 -19.27 8.83
N ALA A 323 -13.71 -18.48 8.64
CA ALA A 323 -14.66 -18.19 9.70
C ALA A 323 -15.38 -19.48 10.14
N ALA A 324 -15.42 -19.74 11.46
CA ALA A 324 -16.17 -20.85 12.02
C ALA A 324 -17.68 -20.60 11.89
N MET A 325 -18.46 -21.67 11.68
CA MET A 325 -19.92 -21.57 11.67
C MET A 325 -20.42 -21.17 13.07
N PRO A 326 -21.10 -20.03 13.23
CA PRO A 326 -21.68 -19.64 14.51
C PRO A 326 -22.76 -20.65 14.96
N PRO A 327 -23.04 -20.75 16.27
CA PRO A 327 -24.13 -21.57 16.78
C PRO A 327 -25.48 -21.18 16.14
N LEU A 328 -26.35 -22.16 15.88
CA LEU A 328 -27.63 -21.92 15.18
C LEU A 328 -28.48 -20.81 15.83
N TRP A 329 -28.52 -20.74 17.15
CA TRP A 329 -29.31 -19.74 17.88
C TRP A 329 -28.86 -18.30 17.62
N SER A 330 -27.59 -18.09 17.23
CA SER A 330 -27.02 -16.76 16.98
C SER A 330 -27.63 -16.06 15.76
N PHE A 331 -28.22 -16.82 14.84
CA PHE A 331 -28.95 -16.29 13.68
C PHE A 331 -30.38 -15.82 14.02
N GLY A 332 -30.83 -16.03 15.27
CA GLY A 332 -32.12 -15.57 15.76
C GLY A 332 -32.18 -14.06 16.01
N PHE A 333 -33.22 -13.61 16.71
CA PHE A 333 -33.42 -12.21 17.07
C PHE A 333 -32.70 -11.81 18.36
N TRP A 334 -32.09 -10.62 18.38
CA TRP A 334 -31.29 -10.11 19.51
C TRP A 334 -31.91 -8.82 20.03
N MET A 335 -32.22 -8.76 21.33
CA MET A 335 -32.66 -7.52 22.01
C MET A 335 -31.52 -6.99 22.89
N SER A 336 -31.13 -5.73 22.73
CA SER A 336 -30.05 -5.09 23.51
C SER A 336 -30.33 -3.61 23.79
N ARG A 337 -29.63 -3.04 24.78
CA ARG A 337 -29.58 -1.59 25.09
C ARG A 337 -28.24 -1.25 25.75
N ILE A 338 -27.77 -0.01 25.57
CA ILE A 338 -26.67 0.59 26.36
C ILE A 338 -27.25 1.47 27.50
N THR A 339 -27.52 0.98 28.72
CA THR A 339 -27.42 -0.38 29.25
C THR A 339 -28.77 -0.85 29.80
N TYR A 340 -28.92 -2.15 30.08
CA TYR A 340 -30.04 -2.65 30.88
C TYR A 340 -29.83 -2.30 32.35
N PHE A 341 -30.89 -1.81 32.99
CA PHE A 341 -30.97 -1.64 34.45
C PHE A 341 -32.22 -2.37 34.93
N SER A 342 -32.16 -2.90 36.15
CA SER A 342 -33.27 -3.58 36.84
C SER A 342 -34.10 -2.62 37.68
#